data_AF-A0A8R1DVS0-F1
#
_entry.id   AF-A0A8R1DVS0-F1
#
_cell.length_a   1.000
_cell.length_b   1.000
_cell.length_c   1.000
_cell.angle_alpha   90.00
_cell.angle_beta   90.00
_cell.angle_gamma   90.00
#
_symmetry.space_group_name_H-M   'P 1'
#
loop_
_entity.id
_entity.type
_entity.pdbx_description
1 polymer ?
#
loop_
_entity_poly.entity_id
_entity_poly.type
_entity_poly.pdbx_seq_one_letter_code
_entity_poly.pdbx_strand_id
1 'polypeptide(L)'
;MPQEEVVRMSVDEYWADIKDEYLLEISNTSPTDVYPSTNPGPTTPEGGVNFECHCVGHLVGSPCGFEFREAITCQKSSNEEQMQEGACGAELLSFMECVTRTQCFKSGSDKDDDQKK
;
A
#
# COMPACT_ATOMS: atom_id res chain seq x y z
N MET A 1 -16.26 28.31 -7.16
CA MET A 1 -14.99 27.60 -7.41
C MET A 1 -13.98 28.20 -6.47
N PRO A 2 -13.25 27.41 -5.66
CA PRO A 2 -12.20 27.95 -4.80
C PRO A 2 -11.14 28.62 -5.67
N GLN A 3 -10.62 29.77 -5.25
CA GLN A 3 -9.55 30.45 -5.95
C GLN A 3 -8.25 29.68 -5.66
N GLU A 4 -7.52 29.29 -6.71
CA GLU A 4 -6.19 28.69 -6.53
C GLU A 4 -5.22 29.79 -6.09
N GLU A 5 -4.73 29.69 -4.87
CA GLU A 5 -3.71 30.58 -4.31
C GLU A 5 -2.34 29.89 -4.36
N VAL A 6 -1.36 30.55 -4.96
CA VAL A 6 0.02 30.05 -5.02
C VAL A 6 0.79 30.60 -3.81
N VAL A 7 0.93 29.76 -2.78
CA VAL A 7 1.73 30.07 -1.59
C VAL A 7 3.20 29.74 -1.88
N ARG A 8 4.11 30.68 -1.55
CA ARG A 8 5.57 30.49 -1.69
C ARG A 8 6.20 30.52 -0.31
N MET A 9 7.18 29.64 -0.09
CA MET A 9 7.93 29.51 1.15
C MET A 9 9.43 29.65 0.85
N SER A 10 10.16 30.33 1.73
CA SER A 10 11.62 30.40 1.65
C SER A 10 12.27 29.09 2.10
N VAL A 11 13.54 28.89 1.76
CA VAL A 11 14.31 27.71 2.21
C VAL A 11 14.39 27.67 3.73
N ASP A 12 14.63 28.82 4.37
CA ASP A 12 14.74 28.89 5.83
C ASP A 12 13.40 28.59 6.52
N GLU A 13 12.28 29.03 5.95
CA GLU A 13 10.94 28.68 6.44
C GLU A 13 10.62 27.19 6.27
N TYR A 14 11.08 26.53 5.19
CA TYR A 14 10.88 25.09 4.99
C TYR A 14 11.50 24.25 6.11
N TRP A 15 12.66 24.67 6.62
CA TRP A 15 13.38 23.97 7.67
C TRP A 15 13.04 24.45 9.09
N ALA A 16 12.20 25.47 9.23
CA ALA A 16 11.75 25.96 10.52
C ALA A 16 10.65 25.06 11.11
N ASP A 17 10.41 25.21 12.42
CA ASP A 17 9.31 24.51 13.09
C ASP A 17 7.94 24.88 12.49
N ILE A 18 7.04 23.90 12.45
CA ILE A 18 5.66 24.09 12.00
C ILE A 18 4.96 25.04 12.97
N LYS A 19 4.45 26.16 12.45
CA LYS A 19 3.70 27.18 13.23
C LYS A 19 2.19 27.11 13.03
N ASP A 20 1.74 26.33 12.05
CA ASP A 20 0.33 26.21 11.73
C ASP A 20 -0.41 25.46 12.85
N GLU A 21 -1.45 26.10 13.40
CA GLU A 21 -2.19 25.60 14.56
C GLU A 21 -2.86 24.24 14.28
N TYR A 22 -3.38 24.06 13.06
CA TYR A 22 -4.01 22.82 12.63
C TYR A 22 -3.00 21.69 12.45
N LEU A 23 -1.83 21.97 11.85
CA LEU A 23 -0.76 20.97 11.73
C LEU A 23 -0.17 20.59 13.10
N LEU A 24 -0.05 21.55 14.01
CA LEU A 24 0.35 21.28 15.40
C LEU A 24 -0.70 20.40 16.10
N GLU A 25 -1.99 20.66 15.92
CA GLU A 25 -3.07 19.84 16.46
C GLU A 25 -2.98 18.40 15.92
N ILE A 26 -2.87 18.21 14.61
CA ILE A 26 -2.71 16.88 14.00
C ILE A 26 -1.47 16.16 14.54
N SER A 27 -0.34 16.87 14.66
CA SER A 27 0.91 16.25 15.13
C SER A 27 0.81 15.74 16.56
N ASN A 28 -0.04 16.37 17.39
CA ASN A 28 -0.27 16.01 18.78
C ASN A 28 -1.46 15.05 18.96
N THR A 29 -2.21 14.78 17.89
CA THR A 29 -3.40 13.93 17.93
C THR A 29 -3.01 12.46 17.79
N SER A 30 -3.67 11.57 18.52
CA SER A 30 -3.43 10.12 18.37
C SER A 30 -3.87 9.66 16.97
N PRO A 31 -3.14 8.73 16.32
CA PRO A 31 -3.58 8.12 15.08
C PRO A 31 -5.02 7.57 15.13
N THR A 32 -5.49 7.11 16.30
CA THR A 32 -6.87 6.61 16.50
C THR A 32 -7.95 7.68 16.40
N ASP A 33 -7.60 8.95 16.58
CA ASP A 33 -8.56 10.06 16.56
C ASP A 33 -8.63 10.70 15.16
N VAL A 34 -7.58 10.53 14.36
CA VAL A 34 -7.51 11.01 12.95
C VAL A 34 -7.95 9.93 11.97
N TYR A 35 -7.46 8.70 12.14
CA TYR A 35 -7.82 7.59 11.28
C TYR A 35 -9.08 6.93 11.81
N PRO A 36 -10.08 6.63 10.95
CA PRO A 36 -11.22 5.84 11.38
C PRO A 36 -10.72 4.50 11.93
N SER A 37 -11.26 4.10 13.09
CA SER A 37 -10.93 2.85 13.81
C SER A 37 -11.16 1.57 13.00
N THR A 38 -11.67 1.71 11.78
CA THR A 38 -11.96 0.64 10.82
C THR A 38 -10.72 0.06 10.14
N ASN A 39 -9.50 0.53 10.46
CA ASN A 39 -8.26 -0.06 9.95
C ASN A 39 -7.36 -0.62 11.06
N PRO A 40 -7.62 -1.85 11.55
CA PRO A 40 -6.89 -2.44 12.68
C PRO A 40 -5.44 -2.87 12.34
N GLY A 41 -4.88 -2.40 11.22
CA GLY A 41 -3.52 -2.73 10.78
C GLY A 41 -3.45 -4.09 10.07
N PRO A 42 -2.24 -4.57 9.75
CA PRO A 42 -2.03 -5.73 8.86
C PRO A 42 -2.24 -7.10 9.53
N THR A 43 -2.43 -7.15 10.86
CA THR A 43 -2.56 -8.40 11.62
C THR A 43 -3.91 -8.44 12.31
N THR A 44 -4.61 -9.57 12.20
CA THR A 44 -5.90 -9.76 12.91
C THR A 44 -5.66 -10.01 14.40
N PRO A 45 -6.68 -9.86 15.27
CA PRO A 45 -6.56 -10.22 16.69
C PRO A 45 -6.13 -11.68 16.93
N GLU A 46 -6.45 -12.57 15.99
CA GLU A 46 -6.07 -13.99 16.02
C GLU A 46 -4.62 -14.24 15.54
N GLY A 47 -3.90 -13.20 15.13
CA GLY A 47 -2.52 -13.28 14.64
C GLY A 47 -2.38 -13.56 13.14
N GLY A 48 -3.51 -13.67 12.42
CA GLY A 48 -3.55 -13.86 10.97
C GLY A 48 -3.26 -12.59 10.18
N VAL A 49 -3.37 -12.69 8.85
CA VAL A 49 -3.24 -11.53 7.95
C VAL A 49 -4.58 -10.82 7.85
N ASN A 50 -4.60 -9.51 8.06
CA ASN A 50 -5.79 -8.69 7.80
C ASN A 50 -5.82 -8.25 6.32
N PHE A 51 -6.57 -8.97 5.50
CA PHE A 51 -6.72 -8.65 4.07
C PHE A 51 -7.65 -7.46 3.79
N GLU A 52 -8.39 -6.98 4.80
CA GLU A 52 -9.19 -5.75 4.71
C GLU A 52 -8.36 -4.49 5.03
N CYS A 53 -7.09 -4.65 5.40
CA CYS A 53 -6.17 -3.54 5.59
C CYS A 53 -6.00 -2.75 4.28
N HIS A 54 -6.14 -1.42 4.33
CA HIS A 54 -6.15 -0.58 3.14
C HIS A 54 -4.81 -0.66 2.38
N CYS A 55 -3.72 -0.93 3.09
CA CYS A 55 -2.38 -1.10 2.54
C CYS A 55 -2.31 -2.18 1.47
N VAL A 56 -3.14 -3.23 1.58
CA VAL A 56 -3.15 -4.38 0.68
C VAL A 56 -4.46 -4.50 -0.11
N GLY A 57 -5.47 -3.69 0.20
CA GLY A 57 -6.80 -3.80 -0.42
C GLY A 57 -6.78 -3.77 -1.95
N HIS A 58 -5.91 -2.96 -2.56
CA HIS A 58 -5.76 -2.89 -4.02
C HIS A 58 -5.17 -4.18 -4.64
N LEU A 59 -4.32 -4.91 -3.90
CA LEU A 59 -3.76 -6.19 -4.34
C LEU A 59 -4.79 -7.31 -4.17
N VAL A 60 -5.47 -7.31 -3.03
CA VAL A 60 -6.53 -8.25 -2.66
C VAL A 60 -7.74 -8.15 -3.60
N GLY A 61 -8.09 -6.94 -4.02
CA GLY A 61 -9.17 -6.66 -4.98
C GLY A 61 -8.77 -6.81 -6.44
N SER A 62 -7.53 -7.19 -6.74
CA SER A 62 -7.07 -7.42 -8.12
C SER A 62 -7.55 -8.77 -8.67
N PRO A 63 -7.54 -8.97 -10.00
CA PRO A 63 -7.70 -10.28 -10.62
C PRO A 63 -6.77 -11.38 -10.08
N CYS A 64 -5.64 -11.02 -9.47
CA CYS A 64 -4.66 -11.92 -8.86
C CYS A 64 -4.71 -11.94 -7.33
N GLY A 65 -5.82 -11.46 -6.76
CA GLY A 65 -5.99 -11.35 -5.31
C GLY A 65 -6.07 -12.70 -4.59
N PHE A 66 -6.34 -13.80 -5.29
CA PHE A 66 -6.31 -15.15 -4.70
C PHE A 66 -4.85 -15.58 -4.45
N GLU A 67 -4.02 -15.54 -5.50
CA GLU A 67 -2.61 -15.92 -5.42
C GLU A 67 -1.85 -15.01 -4.44
N PHE A 68 -2.21 -13.72 -4.39
CA PHE A 68 -1.68 -12.80 -3.39
C PHE A 68 -1.99 -13.25 -1.94
N ARG A 69 -3.23 -13.67 -1.67
CA ARG A 69 -3.64 -14.13 -0.34
C ARG A 69 -2.86 -15.37 0.10
N GLU A 70 -2.63 -16.31 -0.81
CA GLU A 70 -1.84 -17.52 -0.54
C GLU A 70 -0.39 -17.15 -0.20
N ALA A 71 0.24 -16.29 -1.01
CA ALA A 71 1.62 -15.87 -0.81
C ALA A 71 1.84 -15.17 0.55
N ILE A 72 0.97 -14.21 0.90
CA ILE A 72 1.10 -13.45 2.15
C ILE A 72 0.74 -14.30 3.38
N THR A 73 -0.24 -15.21 3.25
CA THR A 73 -0.57 -16.15 4.33
C THR A 73 0.61 -17.08 4.62
N CYS A 74 1.24 -17.61 3.57
CA CYS A 74 2.43 -18.44 3.73
C CYS A 74 3.57 -17.65 4.39
N GLN A 75 3.86 -16.44 3.89
CA GLN A 75 4.91 -15.59 4.44
C GLN A 75 4.69 -15.27 5.93
N LYS A 76 3.45 -14.96 6.33
CA LYS A 76 3.09 -14.67 7.73
C LYS A 76 3.31 -15.85 8.66
N SER A 77 3.12 -17.07 8.15
CA SER A 77 3.27 -18.32 8.90
C SER A 77 4.71 -18.84 8.95
N SER A 78 5.58 -18.35 8.08
CA SER A 78 6.99 -18.77 7.97
C SER A 78 7.90 -17.93 8.86
N ASN A 79 8.95 -18.54 9.38
CA ASN A 79 10.02 -17.81 10.08
C ASN A 79 11.16 -17.40 9.13
N GLU A 80 12.12 -16.64 9.62
CA GLU A 80 13.22 -16.10 8.81
C GLU A 80 14.10 -17.18 8.18
N GLU A 81 14.42 -18.26 8.91
CA GLU A 81 15.23 -19.37 8.42
C GLU A 81 14.53 -20.09 7.26
N GLN A 82 13.25 -20.41 7.43
CA GLN A 82 12.44 -21.02 6.37
C GLN A 82 12.35 -20.14 5.13
N MET A 83 12.27 -18.81 5.30
CA MET A 83 12.27 -17.88 4.19
C MET A 83 13.61 -17.83 3.45
N GLN A 84 14.72 -17.90 4.18
CA GLN A 84 16.07 -18.00 3.59
C GLN A 84 16.26 -19.32 2.82
N GLU A 85 15.62 -20.39 3.27
CA GLU A 85 15.59 -21.69 2.59
C GLU A 85 14.60 -21.75 1.42
N GLY A 86 13.83 -20.68 1.17
CA GLY A 86 12.94 -20.56 0.02
C GLY A 86 11.50 -21.00 0.26
N ALA A 87 11.05 -21.06 1.51
CA ALA A 87 9.62 -21.23 1.81
C ALA A 87 8.78 -20.17 1.09
N CYS A 88 7.52 -20.51 0.78
CA CYS A 88 6.55 -19.66 0.08
C CYS A 88 6.94 -19.22 -1.35
N GLY A 89 8.03 -19.75 -1.90
CA GLY A 89 8.49 -19.40 -3.24
C GLY A 89 7.48 -19.78 -4.32
N ALA A 90 6.79 -20.92 -4.16
CA ALA A 90 5.80 -21.39 -5.12
C ALA A 90 4.56 -20.47 -5.17
N GLU A 91 4.08 -20.03 -4.02
CA GLU A 91 2.94 -19.14 -3.85
C GLU A 91 3.28 -17.75 -4.41
N LEU A 92 4.48 -17.24 -4.13
CA LEU A 92 4.96 -15.97 -4.68
C LEU A 92 5.10 -16.04 -6.21
N LEU A 93 5.66 -17.12 -6.75
CA LEU A 93 5.76 -17.35 -8.19
C LEU A 93 4.38 -17.41 -8.84
N SER A 94 3.43 -18.11 -8.22
CA SER A 94 2.04 -18.20 -8.71
C SER A 94 1.40 -16.81 -8.81
N PHE A 95 1.62 -15.95 -7.80
CA PHE A 95 1.18 -14.56 -7.84
C PHE A 95 1.85 -13.78 -8.99
N MET A 96 3.16 -13.88 -9.15
CA MET A 96 3.90 -13.21 -10.24
C MET A 96 3.46 -13.67 -11.63
N GLU A 97 3.19 -14.97 -11.81
CA GLU A 97 2.65 -15.54 -13.03
C GLU A 97 1.27 -14.97 -13.35
N CYS A 98 0.38 -14.87 -12.34
CA CYS A 98 -0.91 -14.25 -12.52
C CYS A 98 -0.78 -12.78 -12.94
N VAL A 99 0.07 -12.00 -12.26
CA VAL A 99 0.27 -10.57 -12.57
C VAL A 99 0.78 -10.39 -14.00
N THR A 100 1.74 -11.21 -14.41
CA THR A 100 2.30 -11.16 -15.77
C THR A 100 1.26 -11.53 -16.83
N ARG A 101 0.49 -12.60 -16.58
CA ARG A 101 -0.57 -13.09 -17.48
C ARG A 101 -1.72 -12.11 -17.63
N THR A 102 -2.18 -11.52 -16.52
CA THR A 102 -3.37 -10.65 -16.50
C THR A 102 -3.04 -9.18 -16.73
N GLN A 103 -1.80 -8.79 -16.50
CA GLN A 103 -1.34 -7.40 -16.53
C GLN A 103 -2.16 -6.50 -15.59
N CYS A 104 -2.65 -7.05 -14.46
CA CYS A 104 -3.64 -6.40 -13.58
C CYS A 104 -3.17 -5.10 -12.90
N PHE A 105 -1.90 -4.74 -13.03
CA PHE A 105 -1.32 -3.52 -12.47
C PHE A 105 -0.71 -2.59 -13.53
N LYS A 106 -0.93 -2.85 -14.83
CA LYS A 106 -0.50 -1.91 -15.88
C LYS A 106 -1.41 -0.68 -15.87
N SER A 107 -0.81 0.50 -15.74
CA SER A 107 -1.49 1.77 -15.96
C SER A 107 -1.89 1.90 -17.43
N GLY A 108 -3.11 2.36 -17.72
CA GLY A 108 -3.65 2.45 -19.08
C GLY A 108 -2.98 3.44 -20.04
N SER A 109 -1.80 3.98 -19.68
CA SER A 109 -1.05 4.96 -20.46
C SER A 109 -0.27 4.36 -21.64
N ASP A 110 -0.16 3.04 -21.74
CA ASP A 110 0.62 2.37 -22.82
C ASP A 110 -0.21 2.08 -24.09
N LYS A 111 -1.40 2.68 -24.24
CA LYS A 111 -2.29 2.42 -25.40
C LYS A 111 -2.02 3.32 -26.62
N ASP A 112 -1.04 4.22 -26.57
CA ASP A 112 -0.84 5.22 -27.65
C ASP A 112 0.40 5.01 -28.56
N ASP A 113 1.22 3.96 -28.37
CA ASP A 113 2.47 3.79 -29.15
C ASP A 113 2.47 2.66 -30.21
N ASP A 114 1.36 1.92 -30.40
CA ASP A 114 1.27 0.86 -31.43
C ASP A 114 0.45 1.23 -32.68
N GLN A 115 0.05 2.50 -32.83
CA GLN A 115 -0.60 3.03 -34.04
C GLN A 115 0.32 4.00 -34.81
N LYS A 116 1.58 3.59 -35.06
CA LYS A 116 2.42 4.21 -36.08
C LYS A 116 3.39 3.20 -36.70
N LYS A 117 2.89 2.32 -37.55
CA LYS A 117 3.68 1.67 -38.61
C LYS A 117 2.82 1.41 -39.84
#